data_AF-A0A7S2VWD0-F1
#
_entry.id   AF-A0A7S2VWD0-F1
#
_cell.length_a   1.000
_cell.length_b   1.000
_cell.length_c   1.000
_cell.angle_alpha   90.00
_cell.angle_beta   90.00
_cell.angle_gamma   90.00
#
_symmetry.space_group_name_H-M   'P 1'
#
loop_
_entity.id
_entity.type
_entity.pdbx_description
1 polymer ?
#
loop_
_entity_poly.entity_id
_entity_poly.type
_entity_poly.pdbx_seq_one_letter_code
_entity_poly.pdbx_strand_id
1 'polypeptide(L)'
;LFRVGIKLTALENRLFDLWYSWKETKMSNGGTVYMAGFVPLSEYQGPKFDNIGRKGFTMAESTGIYIISEIAPNVCRVTRIQTINLHLNLPDALLSSAAKTQLDEANELQEKFRRN
;
A
#
# COMPACT_ATOMS: atom_id res chain seq x y z
N LEU A 1 -6.21 -11.27 -9.67
CA LEU A 1 -6.59 -10.07 -8.88
C LEU A 1 -7.15 -10.59 -7.56
N PHE A 2 -6.39 -10.52 -6.47
CA PHE A 2 -6.83 -11.03 -5.17
C PHE A 2 -7.24 -9.85 -4.28
N ARG A 3 -8.37 -9.98 -3.60
CA ARG A 3 -8.95 -8.96 -2.72
C ARG A 3 -9.02 -9.56 -1.32
N VAL A 4 -8.02 -9.30 -0.51
CA VAL A 4 -8.16 -9.49 0.94
C VAL A 4 -8.81 -8.23 1.48
N GLY A 5 -9.98 -8.39 2.08
CA GLY A 5 -10.71 -7.27 2.66
C GLY A 5 -11.90 -7.79 3.42
N ILE A 6 -12.10 -7.28 4.63
CA ILE A 6 -13.35 -7.50 5.35
C ILE A 6 -14.41 -6.68 4.60
N LYS A 7 -15.34 -7.36 3.93
CA LYS A 7 -16.47 -6.68 3.31
C LYS A 7 -17.41 -6.19 4.41
N LEU A 8 -17.33 -4.89 4.68
CA LEU A 8 -18.24 -4.21 5.58
C LEU A 8 -19.47 -3.82 4.77
N THR A 9 -20.50 -4.66 4.81
CA THR A 9 -21.71 -4.57 3.98
C THR A 9 -22.50 -3.27 4.13
N ALA A 10 -22.28 -2.53 5.21
CA ALA A 10 -22.92 -1.23 5.48
C ALA A 10 -22.06 -0.01 5.10
N LEU A 11 -20.87 -0.19 4.51
CA LEU A 11 -19.96 0.91 4.19
C LEU A 11 -19.78 1.08 2.69
N GLU A 12 -19.80 2.33 2.25
CA GLU A 12 -19.46 2.69 0.87
C GLU A 12 -18.02 2.26 0.55
N ASN A 13 -17.81 1.81 -0.69
CA ASN A 13 -16.47 1.44 -1.14
C ASN A 13 -15.51 2.63 -1.06
N ARG A 14 -14.27 2.37 -0.62
CA ARG A 14 -13.21 3.37 -0.55
C ARG A 14 -12.35 3.35 -1.80
N LEU A 15 -12.05 4.54 -2.33
CA LEU A 15 -11.13 4.75 -3.44
C LEU A 15 -9.88 5.47 -2.93
N PHE A 16 -8.70 4.97 -3.30
CA PHE A 16 -7.41 5.58 -3.05
C PHE A 16 -6.83 6.10 -4.36
N ASP A 17 -6.81 7.42 -4.55
CA ASP A 17 -6.09 8.07 -5.64
C ASP A 17 -4.69 8.43 -5.14
N LEU A 18 -3.66 7.78 -5.68
CA LEU A 18 -2.29 7.88 -5.18
C LEU A 18 -1.33 8.35 -6.26
N TRP A 19 -0.42 9.25 -5.88
CA TRP A 19 0.76 9.58 -6.64
C TRP A 19 1.95 8.76 -6.12
N TYR A 20 2.71 8.16 -7.04
CA TYR A 20 3.88 7.34 -6.72
C TYR A 20 5.16 8.01 -7.20
N SER A 21 6.20 7.92 -6.38
CA SER A 21 7.57 8.21 -6.79
C SER A 21 8.46 7.06 -6.35
N TRP A 22 9.54 6.80 -7.09
CA TRP A 22 10.46 5.74 -6.74
C TRP A 22 11.90 6.15 -7.00
N LYS A 23 12.82 5.50 -6.28
CA LYS A 23 14.26 5.69 -6.42
C LYS A 23 15.00 4.37 -6.18
N GLU A 24 16.02 4.14 -6.99
CA GLU A 24 17.02 3.10 -6.74
C GLU A 24 18.22 3.70 -5.98
N THR A 25 18.77 2.95 -5.03
CA THR A 25 20.01 3.29 -4.34
C THR A 25 20.88 2.05 -4.09
N LYS A 26 22.19 2.25 -4.00
CA LYS A 26 23.17 1.21 -3.70
C LYS A 26 23.52 1.25 -2.21
N MET A 27 23.49 0.10 -1.56
CA MET A 27 23.95 -0.07 -0.19
C MET A 27 25.47 -0.17 -0.14
N SER A 28 26.04 0.13 1.04
CA SER A 28 27.47 0.01 1.29
C SER A 28 28.03 -1.41 1.07
N ASN A 29 27.18 -2.43 1.19
CA ASN A 29 27.52 -3.82 0.90
C ASN A 29 27.41 -4.22 -0.58
N GLY A 30 27.16 -3.26 -1.49
CA GLY A 30 26.98 -3.50 -2.91
C GLY A 30 25.57 -3.92 -3.35
N GLY A 31 24.68 -4.25 -2.40
CA GLY A 31 23.29 -4.61 -2.69
C GLY A 31 22.45 -3.43 -3.17
N THR A 32 21.35 -3.71 -3.85
CA THR A 32 20.44 -2.68 -4.38
C THR A 32 19.20 -2.53 -3.50
N VAL A 33 18.75 -1.28 -3.32
CA VAL A 33 17.49 -0.95 -2.63
C VAL A 33 16.61 -0.14 -3.56
N TYR A 34 15.36 -0.55 -3.67
CA TYR A 34 14.31 0.19 -4.34
C TYR A 34 13.38 0.78 -3.28
N MET A 35 13.20 2.10 -3.32
CA MET A 35 12.25 2.80 -2.46
C MET A 35 11.12 3.32 -3.34
N ALA A 36 9.87 3.03 -2.97
CA ALA A 36 8.69 3.57 -3.63
C ALA A 36 7.83 4.29 -2.59
N GLY A 37 7.72 5.60 -2.69
CA GLY A 37 6.87 6.43 -1.86
C GLY A 37 5.54 6.72 -2.54
N PHE A 38 4.49 6.86 -1.76
CA PHE A 38 3.17 7.24 -2.24
C PHE A 38 2.47 8.19 -1.28
N VAL A 39 1.73 9.12 -1.85
CA VAL A 39 0.90 10.13 -1.16
C VAL A 39 -0.43 10.26 -1.90
N PRO A 40 -1.48 10.83 -1.27
CA PRO A 40 -2.70 11.21 -1.96
C PRO A 40 -2.42 12.04 -3.22
N LEU A 41 -3.11 11.74 -4.31
CA LEU A 41 -3.00 12.51 -5.56
C LEU A 41 -3.42 13.98 -5.39
N SER A 42 -4.22 14.29 -4.36
CA SER A 42 -4.57 15.66 -3.99
C SER A 42 -3.34 16.51 -3.66
N GLU A 43 -2.30 15.91 -3.06
CA GLU A 43 -1.03 16.55 -2.69
C GLU A 43 -0.07 16.73 -3.89
N TYR A 44 -0.34 16.09 -5.02
CA TYR A 44 0.47 16.26 -6.22
C TYR A 44 0.24 17.63 -6.86
N GLN A 45 1.31 18.40 -7.05
CA GLN A 45 1.27 19.75 -7.63
C GLN A 45 1.40 19.77 -9.16
N GLY A 46 1.63 18.62 -9.80
CA GLY A 46 1.77 18.51 -11.26
C GLY A 46 0.44 18.29 -12.00
N PRO A 47 0.50 17.94 -13.31
CA PRO A 47 -0.69 17.69 -14.12
C PRO A 47 -1.56 16.58 -13.51
N LYS A 48 -2.84 16.89 -13.29
CA LYS A 48 -3.81 15.94 -12.74
C LYS A 48 -4.63 15.33 -13.88
N PHE A 49 -4.95 14.05 -13.75
CA PHE A 49 -5.87 13.39 -14.67
C PHE A 49 -7.31 13.66 -14.22
N ASP A 50 -7.94 14.67 -14.80
CA ASP A 50 -9.33 15.01 -14.53
C ASP A 50 -10.25 14.09 -15.35
N ASN A 51 -10.41 12.81 -14.94
CA ASN A 51 -11.52 11.92 -15.32
C ASN A 51 -11.38 10.47 -14.80
N ILE A 52 -10.78 10.26 -13.63
CA ILE A 52 -10.82 8.94 -13.00
C ILE A 52 -12.23 8.77 -12.45
N GLY A 53 -12.98 7.73 -12.88
CA GLY A 53 -14.37 7.56 -12.47
C GLY A 53 -14.52 7.35 -10.95
N ARG A 54 -14.93 8.39 -10.21
CA ARG A 54 -15.11 8.34 -8.75
C ARG A 54 -16.55 8.02 -8.29
N LYS A 55 -17.48 7.83 -9.24
CA LYS A 55 -18.91 7.64 -8.93
C LYS A 55 -19.12 6.37 -8.10
N GLY A 56 -19.79 6.51 -6.96
CA GLY A 56 -20.12 5.39 -6.06
C GLY A 56 -19.00 5.00 -5.09
N PHE A 57 -17.96 5.83 -4.96
CA PHE A 57 -16.88 5.64 -3.99
C PHE A 57 -16.74 6.86 -3.08
N THR A 58 -16.40 6.61 -1.82
CA THR A 58 -15.89 7.66 -0.92
C THR A 58 -14.37 7.69 -1.00
N MET A 59 -13.77 8.88 -1.04
CA MET A 59 -12.31 9.00 -1.02
C MET A 59 -11.74 8.54 0.32
N ALA A 60 -10.66 7.77 0.25
CA ALA A 60 -9.80 7.47 1.38
C ALA A 60 -8.38 7.92 1.06
N GLU A 61 -7.61 8.18 2.10
CA GLU A 61 -6.24 8.66 2.00
C GLU A 61 -5.27 7.58 2.44
N SER A 62 -4.13 7.54 1.77
CA SER A 62 -3.08 6.61 2.10
C SER A 62 -1.73 7.23 1.77
N THR A 63 -0.83 7.20 2.73
CA THR A 63 0.54 7.72 2.59
C THR A 63 1.52 6.68 3.11
N GLY A 64 2.65 6.51 2.44
CA GLY A 64 3.63 5.55 2.90
C GLY A 64 4.79 5.34 1.96
N ILE A 65 5.60 4.35 2.32
CA ILE A 65 6.77 3.92 1.57
C ILE A 65 6.86 2.39 1.56
N TYR A 66 7.32 1.86 0.43
CA TYR A 66 7.87 0.52 0.30
C TYR A 66 9.38 0.62 0.18
N ILE A 67 10.10 -0.22 0.91
CA ILE A 67 11.54 -0.40 0.84
C ILE A 67 11.79 -1.85 0.47
N ILE A 68 12.39 -2.10 -0.67
CA ILE A 68 12.73 -3.43 -1.17
C ILE A 68 14.25 -3.50 -1.27
N SER A 69 14.87 -4.24 -0.36
CA SER A 69 16.34 -4.38 -0.29
C SER A 69 16.76 -5.79 -0.62
N GLU A 70 17.71 -5.96 -1.53
CA GLU A 70 18.39 -7.25 -1.74
C GLU A 70 19.22 -7.62 -0.49
N ILE A 71 19.05 -8.83 0.03
CA ILE A 71 19.80 -9.30 1.20
C ILE A 71 20.68 -10.52 0.90
N ALA A 72 20.38 -11.25 -0.18
CA ALA A 72 21.20 -12.32 -0.76
C ALA A 72 20.76 -12.52 -2.22
N PRO A 73 21.51 -13.26 -3.05
CA PRO A 73 21.10 -13.54 -4.43
C PRO A 73 19.68 -14.13 -4.46
N ASN A 74 18.79 -13.47 -5.20
CA ASN A 74 17.37 -13.84 -5.34
C ASN A 74 16.51 -13.73 -4.06
N VAL A 75 17.04 -13.13 -2.99
CA VAL A 75 16.30 -12.90 -1.73
C VAL A 75 16.22 -11.41 -1.47
N CYS A 76 15.00 -10.92 -1.27
CA CYS A 76 14.76 -9.53 -0.89
C CYS A 76 14.04 -9.46 0.46
N ARG A 77 14.27 -8.35 1.16
CA ARG A 77 13.45 -7.90 2.28
C ARG A 77 12.56 -6.77 1.80
N VAL A 78 11.27 -6.92 2.05
CA VAL A 78 10.26 -5.88 1.79
C VAL A 78 9.84 -5.28 3.13
N THR A 79 9.93 -3.97 3.25
CA THR A 79 9.40 -3.21 4.40
C THR A 79 8.37 -2.23 3.87
N ARG A 80 7.16 -2.28 4.42
CA ARG A 80 6.07 -1.36 4.10
C ARG A 80 5.74 -0.57 5.36
N ILE A 81 5.76 0.75 5.23
CA ILE A 81 5.32 1.68 6.27
C ILE A 81 4.21 2.51 5.66
N GLN A 82 3.00 2.40 6.17
CA GLN A 82 1.83 3.04 5.59
C GLN A 82 0.86 3.51 6.66
N THR A 83 0.31 4.71 6.43
CA THR A 83 -0.82 5.27 7.15
C THR A 83 -2.02 5.27 6.22
N ILE A 84 -3.17 4.82 6.73
CA ILE A 84 -4.44 4.79 6.00
C ILE A 84 -5.48 5.57 6.79
N ASN A 85 -6.16 6.49 6.12
CA ASN A 85 -7.34 7.17 6.65
C ASN A 85 -8.56 6.83 5.78
N LEU A 86 -9.46 6.02 6.33
CA LEU A 86 -10.69 5.61 5.63
C LEU A 86 -11.83 6.62 5.79
N HIS A 87 -11.65 7.67 6.60
CA HIS A 87 -12.71 8.59 7.02
C HIS A 87 -13.96 7.84 7.51
N LEU A 88 -13.74 6.90 8.43
CA LEU A 88 -14.78 6.10 9.06
C LEU A 88 -14.64 6.17 10.57
N ASN A 89 -15.77 6.26 11.26
CA ASN A 89 -15.84 6.02 12.70
C ASN A 89 -16.16 4.54 12.90
N LEU A 90 -15.11 3.71 12.92
CA LEU A 90 -15.22 2.27 13.15
C LEU A 90 -15.01 1.95 14.64
N PRO A 91 -15.70 0.94 15.19
CA PRO A 91 -15.34 0.39 16.48
C PRO A 91 -13.91 -0.18 16.49
N ASP A 92 -13.19 -0.04 17.61
CA ASP A 92 -11.79 -0.47 17.75
C ASP A 92 -11.55 -1.94 17.42
N ALA A 93 -12.50 -2.81 17.77
CA ALA A 93 -12.42 -4.24 17.47
C ALA A 93 -12.35 -4.51 15.96
N LEU A 94 -13.07 -3.72 15.17
CA LEU A 94 -13.12 -3.83 13.72
C LEU A 94 -11.84 -3.29 13.07
N LEU A 95 -11.32 -2.16 13.58
CA LEU A 95 -10.02 -1.62 13.17
C LEU A 95 -8.88 -2.61 13.45
N SER A 96 -8.89 -3.21 14.64
CA SER A 96 -7.90 -4.22 15.04
C SER A 96 -7.96 -5.46 14.16
N SER A 97 -9.16 -5.90 13.78
CA SER A 97 -9.33 -7.02 12.85
C SER A 97 -8.81 -6.69 11.46
N ALA A 98 -9.11 -5.50 10.92
CA ALA A 98 -8.63 -5.07 9.62
C ALA A 98 -7.10 -4.90 9.59
N ALA A 99 -6.50 -4.41 10.67
CA ALA A 99 -5.04 -4.31 10.81
C ALA A 99 -4.37 -5.69 10.80
N LYS A 100 -4.95 -6.70 11.45
CA LYS A 100 -4.45 -8.08 11.39
C LYS A 100 -4.50 -8.63 9.97
N THR A 101 -5.60 -8.42 9.26
CA THR A 101 -5.75 -8.83 7.86
C THR A 101 -4.72 -8.17 6.94
N GLN A 102 -4.30 -6.92 7.21
CA GLN A 102 -3.22 -6.28 6.46
C GLN A 102 -1.84 -6.94 6.69
N LEU A 103 -1.61 -7.58 7.85
CA LEU A 103 -0.37 -8.33 8.09
C LEU A 103 -0.32 -9.62 7.26
N ASP A 104 -1.48 -10.22 6.98
CA ASP A 104 -1.55 -11.39 6.10
C ASP A 104 -1.09 -11.07 4.66
N GLU A 105 -1.27 -9.83 4.20
CA GLU A 105 -0.77 -9.40 2.87
C GLU A 105 0.75 -9.56 2.74
N ALA A 106 1.51 -9.40 3.83
CA ALA A 106 2.96 -9.61 3.80
C ALA A 106 3.30 -11.10 3.61
N ASN A 107 2.58 -11.98 4.30
CA ASN A 107 2.71 -13.44 4.16
C ASN A 107 2.31 -13.88 2.74
N GLU A 108 1.26 -13.31 2.18
CA GLU A 108 0.81 -13.61 0.82
C GLU A 108 1.77 -13.12 -0.25
N LEU A 109 2.36 -11.93 -0.08
CA LEU A 109 3.43 -11.43 -0.95
C LEU A 109 4.62 -12.40 -0.93
N GLN A 110 5.00 -12.88 0.26
CA GLN A 110 6.05 -13.87 0.39
C GLN A 110 5.70 -15.17 -0.34
N GLU A 111 4.51 -15.74 -0.12
CA GLU A 111 4.08 -16.98 -0.78
C GLU A 111 3.98 -16.83 -2.30
N LYS A 112 3.43 -15.71 -2.80
CA LYS A 112 3.29 -15.43 -4.23
C LYS A 112 4.64 -15.39 -4.96
N PHE A 113 5.67 -14.86 -4.31
CA PHE A 113 7.02 -14.74 -4.86
C PHE A 113 7.98 -15.81 -4.35
N ARG A 114 7.47 -16.78 -3.58
CA ARG A 114 8.24 -17.94 -3.14
C ARG A 114 8.63 -18.73 -4.39
N ARG A 115 9.93 -18.81 -4.65
CA ARG A 115 10.45 -19.66 -5.71
C ARG A 115 10.36 -21.11 -5.23
N ASN A 116 9.82 -21.99 -6.09
CA ASN A 116 9.86 -23.44 -5.87
C ASN A 116 11.29 -23.95 -5.83
#